data_AF-A0A843GCP0-F1
#
_entry.id   AF-A0A843GCP0-F1
#
_cell.length_a   1.000
_cell.length_b   1.000
_cell.length_c   1.000
_cell.angle_alpha   90.00
_cell.angle_beta   90.00
_cell.angle_gamma   90.00
#
_symmetry.space_group_name_H-M   'P 1'
#
loop_
_entity.id
_entity.type
_entity.pdbx_description
1 polymer ?
#
loop_
_entity_poly.entity_id
_entity_poly.type
_entity_poly.pdbx_seq_one_letter_code
_entity_poly.pdbx_strand_id
1 'polypeptide(L)' 'RAGLLITHLGYILNFVKADKAHVLMHGMIACSGDPDEILEDIRKEGFNGCVGCAECNS' A
#
# COMPACT_ATOMS: atom_id res chain seq x y z
N ARG A 1 4.47 19.92 -8.59
CA ARG A 1 4.93 19.80 -7.18
C ARG A 1 4.63 18.37 -6.74
N ALA A 2 5.50 17.75 -5.97
CA ALA A 2 5.31 16.37 -5.49
C ALA A 2 5.61 16.31 -3.99
N GLY A 3 5.02 15.33 -3.30
CA GLY A 3 5.24 15.05 -1.88
C GLY A 3 5.33 13.54 -1.66
N LEU A 4 6.10 13.13 -0.66
CA LEU A 4 6.26 11.73 -0.27
C LEU A 4 5.88 11.59 1.20
N LEU A 5 4.92 10.72 1.48
CA LEU A 5 4.48 10.40 2.85
C LEU A 5 4.94 8.98 3.16
N ILE A 6 5.65 8.81 4.28
CA ILE A 6 6.10 7.51 4.78
C ILE A 6 5.41 7.27 6.11
N THR A 7 4.61 6.21 6.20
CA THR A 7 3.91 5.82 7.41
C THR A 7 3.84 4.31 7.52
N HIS A 8 3.87 3.79 8.74
CA HIS A 8 3.59 2.39 9.02
C HIS A 8 2.08 2.14 9.18
N LEU A 9 1.33 3.11 9.72
CA LEU A 9 -0.13 3.05 9.82
C LEU A 9 -0.76 3.88 8.69
N GLY A 10 -1.53 3.22 7.82
CA GLY A 10 -2.22 3.89 6.70
C GLY A 10 -3.39 4.80 7.10
N TYR A 11 -3.60 5.07 8.39
CA TYR A 11 -4.71 5.92 8.87
C TYR A 11 -4.67 7.35 8.31
N ILE A 12 -3.48 7.88 7.99
CA ILE A 12 -3.32 9.22 7.40
C ILE A 12 -4.02 9.35 6.03
N LEU A 13 -4.19 8.25 5.30
CA LEU A 13 -4.83 8.25 3.98
C LEU A 13 -6.33 8.62 4.06
N ASN A 14 -6.95 8.55 5.24
CA ASN A 14 -8.32 9.06 5.45
C ASN A 14 -8.41 10.60 5.40
N PHE A 15 -7.28 11.31 5.53
CA PHE A 15 -7.24 12.78 5.57
C PHE A 15 -6.50 13.38 4.38
N VAL A 16 -5.55 12.64 3.81
CA VAL A 16 -4.74 13.07 2.68
C VAL A 16 -4.95 12.08 1.53
N LYS A 17 -5.47 12.60 0.41
CA LYS A 17 -5.60 11.82 -0.81
C LYS A 17 -4.24 11.67 -1.47
N ALA A 18 -3.75 10.43 -1.57
CA ALA A 18 -2.55 10.08 -2.30
C ALA A 18 -2.89 9.65 -3.73
N ASP A 19 -1.96 9.87 -4.67
CA ASP A 19 -2.13 9.42 -6.06
C ASP A 19 -1.64 7.98 -6.28
N LYS A 20 -0.71 7.50 -5.44
CA LYS A 20 -0.13 6.15 -5.51
C LYS A 20 0.41 5.71 -4.17
N ALA A 21 0.27 4.43 -3.84
CA ALA A 21 0.85 3.82 -2.65
C ALA A 21 1.90 2.77 -3.00
N HIS A 22 2.89 2.63 -2.11
CA HIS A 22 3.97 1.65 -2.19
C HIS A 22 4.16 1.00 -0.82
N VAL A 23 4.23 -0.32 -0.76
CA VAL A 23 4.58 -1.05 0.46
C VAL A 23 6.03 -1.52 0.36
N LEU A 24 6.83 -1.21 1.38
CA LEU A 24 8.20 -1.71 1.50
C LEU A 24 8.26 -2.92 2.44
N MET A 25 8.84 -4.02 1.97
CA MET A 25 9.14 -5.19 2.78
C MET A 25 10.53 -5.72 2.39
N HIS A 26 11.31 -6.16 3.39
CA HIS A 26 12.64 -6.72 3.15
C HIS A 26 13.57 -5.83 2.31
N GLY A 27 13.44 -4.50 2.46
CA GLY A 27 14.24 -3.53 1.71
C GLY A 27 13.84 -3.32 0.24
N MET A 28 12.74 -3.93 -0.21
CA MET A 28 12.24 -3.81 -1.58
C MET A 28 10.79 -3.29 -1.59
N ILE A 29 10.37 -2.71 -2.71
CA ILE A 29 8.96 -2.40 -2.94
C ILE A 29 8.24 -3.71 -3.23
N ALA A 30 7.39 -4.16 -2.29
CA ALA A 30 6.68 -5.42 -2.37
C ALA A 30 5.42 -5.30 -3.26
N CYS A 31 4.69 -4.20 -3.15
CA CYS A 31 3.52 -3.91 -3.99
C CYS A 31 3.39 -2.41 -4.24
N SER A 32 2.70 -2.04 -5.33
CA SER A 32 2.42 -0.66 -5.71
C SER A 32 1.08 -0.58 -6.41
N GLY A 33 0.26 0.42 -6.09
CA GLY A 33 -1.12 0.43 -6.59
C GLY A 33 -1.94 1.60 -6.07
N ASP A 34 -3.26 1.43 -6.18
CA ASP A 34 -4.22 2.37 -5.62
C ASP A 34 -4.10 2.40 -4.08
N PRO A 35 -4.03 3.58 -3.45
CA PRO A 35 -3.88 3.69 -2.00
C PRO A 35 -5.02 3.08 -1.19
N ASP A 36 -6.26 3.15 -1.69
CA ASP A 36 -7.44 2.67 -0.97
C ASP A 36 -7.51 1.14 -1.02
N GLU A 37 -7.25 0.54 -2.19
CA GLU A 37 -7.15 -0.92 -2.35
C GLU A 37 -6.04 -1.51 -1.47
N ILE A 38 -4.82 -0.95 -1.53
CA ILE A 38 -3.70 -1.40 -0.70
C ILE A 38 -4.01 -1.26 0.79
N LEU A 39 -4.67 -0.18 1.20
CA LEU A 39 -5.05 0.03 2.59
C LEU A 39 -6.11 -0.97 3.05
N GLU A 40 -7.05 -1.33 2.18
CA GLU A 40 -8.06 -2.34 2.44
C GLU A 40 -7.43 -3.73 2.63
N ASP A 41 -6.50 -4.12 1.75
CA ASP A 41 -5.76 -5.38 1.85
C ASP A 41 -4.95 -5.45 3.15
N ILE A 42 -4.22 -4.36 3.48
CA ILE A 42 -3.45 -4.29 4.73
C ILE A 42 -4.36 -4.40 5.95
N ARG A 43 -5.57 -3.82 5.92
CA ARG A 43 -6.54 -3.91 7.02
C ARG A 43 -7.10 -5.32 7.19
N LYS A 44 -7.32 -6.04 6.09
CA LYS A 44 -7.93 -7.38 6.10
C LYS A 44 -6.91 -8.48 6.40
N GLU A 45 -5.75 -8.42 5.76
CA GLU A 45 -4.79 -9.53 5.69
C GLU A 45 -3.37 -9.14 6.15
N GLY A 46 -3.19 -7.91 6.62
CA GLY A 46 -1.88 -7.35 6.92
C GLY A 46 -1.08 -7.04 5.65
N PHE A 47 0.19 -6.68 5.80
CA PHE A 47 1.04 -6.28 4.66
C PHE A 47 1.23 -7.36 3.59
N ASN A 48 0.99 -8.64 3.93
CA ASN A 48 1.03 -9.74 2.96
C ASN A 48 -0.17 -9.74 2.00
N GLY A 49 -1.30 -9.12 2.37
CA GLY A 49 -2.50 -9.06 1.52
C GLY A 49 -2.22 -8.43 0.16
N CYS A 50 -1.48 -7.31 0.16
CA CYS A 50 -1.13 -6.66 -1.12
C CYS A 50 -0.10 -7.44 -1.95
N VAL A 51 0.66 -8.36 -1.32
CA VAL A 51 1.65 -9.21 -2.00
C VAL A 51 0.95 -10.40 -2.64
N GLY A 52 -0.09 -10.95 -2.00
CA GLY A 52 -0.91 -12.04 -2.57
C GLY A 52 -1.56 -11.65 -3.89
N CYS A 53 -1.97 -10.39 -4.06
CA CYS A 53 -2.50 -9.88 -5.33
C CYS A 53 -1.46 -9.79 -6.47
N ALA A 54 -0.15 -9.75 -6.18
CA ALA A 54 0.87 -9.79 -7.22
C ALA A 54 0.95 -11.17 -7.90
N GLU A 55 0.41 -12.22 -7.27
CA GLU A 55 0.29 -13.58 -7.82
C GLU A 55 -1.09 -13.85 -8.47
N CYS A 56 -2.07 -12.93 -8.37
CA CYS A 56 -3.38 -13.03 -9.05
C CYS A 56 -3.29 -12.74 -10.56
N ASN A 57 -2.31 -13.32 -11.24
CA ASN A 57 -2.17 -13.28 -12.70
C ASN A 57 -1.81 -14.68 -13.25
N SER A 58 -2.66 -15.68 -12.97
CA SER A 58 -2.66 -16.99 -13.63
C SER A 58 -4.07 -17.39 -14.00
#